data_AF-E6YNF0-F1
#
_entry.id   AF-E6YNF0-F1
#
_cell.length_a   1.000
_cell.length_b   1.000
_cell.length_c   1.000
_cell.angle_alpha   90.00
_cell.angle_beta   90.00
_cell.angle_gamma   90.00
#
_symmetry.space_group_name_H-M   'P 1'
#
loop_
_entity.id
_entity.type
_entity.pdbx_description
1 polymer ?
#
loop_
_entity_poly.entity_id
_entity_poly.type
_entity_poly.pdbx_seq_one_letter_code
_entity_poly.pdbx_strand_id
1 'polypeptide(L)' 'MYTELKGSGFDSKAVRSIIRLRKKEDHQRIEEEAVIQLYKDALGMT' A
#
# COMPACT_ATOMS: atom_id res chain seq x y z
N MET A 1 -20.34 -9.80 1.54
CA MET A 1 -19.07 -9.39 0.91
C MET A 1 -17.88 -9.24 1.87
N TYR A 2 -17.89 -8.40 2.93
CA TYR A 2 -16.70 -8.29 3.83
C TYR A 2 -16.56 -9.44 4.85
N THR A 3 -17.65 -10.14 5.17
CA THR A 3 -17.68 -11.28 6.11
C THR A 3 -17.12 -12.56 5.48
N GLU A 4 -17.19 -12.72 4.15
CA GLU A 4 -16.66 -13.88 3.42
C GLU A 4 -15.11 -13.92 3.42
N LEU A 5 -14.46 -12.76 3.48
CA LEU A 5 -12.98 -12.66 3.50
C LEU A 5 -12.37 -13.30 4.75
N LYS A 6 -13.07 -13.22 5.89
CA LYS A 6 -12.60 -13.79 7.16
C LYS A 6 -12.68 -15.33 7.17
N GLY A 7 -13.59 -15.91 6.38
CA GLY A 7 -13.71 -17.37 6.20
C GLY A 7 -12.74 -17.95 5.17
N SER A 8 -12.22 -17.11 4.25
CA SER A 8 -11.30 -17.51 3.18
C SER A 8 -9.80 -17.40 3.57
N GLY A 9 -9.49 -16.97 4.79
CA GLY A 9 -8.11 -16.79 5.26
C GLY A 9 -7.46 -15.46 4.86
N PHE A 10 -8.20 -14.52 4.29
CA PHE A 10 -7.68 -13.21 3.92
C PHE A 10 -7.84 -12.21 5.08
N ASP A 11 -6.75 -11.49 5.40
CA ASP A 11 -6.84 -10.38 6.35
C ASP A 11 -7.62 -9.22 5.74
N SER A 12 -8.82 -9.01 6.26
CA SER A 12 -9.67 -7.87 5.90
C SER A 12 -8.98 -6.51 6.03
N LYS A 13 -7.99 -6.34 6.93
CA LYS A 13 -7.19 -5.11 7.04
C LYS A 13 -6.27 -4.96 5.84
N ALA A 14 -5.53 -6.00 5.49
CA ALA A 14 -4.65 -6.01 4.31
C ALA A 14 -5.45 -5.71 3.02
N VAL A 15 -6.62 -6.34 2.85
CA VAL A 15 -7.49 -6.09 1.69
C VAL A 15 -7.97 -4.63 1.64
N ARG A 16 -8.35 -4.05 2.78
CA ARG A 16 -8.73 -2.62 2.84
C ARG A 16 -7.55 -1.71 2.48
N SER A 17 -6.34 -2.03 2.93
CA SER A 17 -5.13 -1.28 2.57
C SER A 17 -4.86 -1.35 1.06
N ILE A 18 -5.01 -2.54 0.45
CA ILE A 18 -4.85 -2.71 -0.99
C ILE A 18 -5.92 -1.91 -1.76
N ILE A 19 -7.18 -1.96 -1.34
CA ILE A 19 -8.25 -1.18 -1.99
C ILE A 19 -7.97 0.33 -1.85
N ARG A 20 -7.46 0.78 -0.70
CA ARG A 20 -7.07 2.18 -0.50
C ARG A 20 -5.88 2.58 -1.38
N LEU A 21 -4.88 1.71 -1.52
CA LEU A 21 -3.75 1.91 -2.43
C LEU A 21 -4.20 1.97 -3.89
N ARG A 22 -5.13 1.11 -4.32
CA ARG A 22 -5.70 1.12 -5.67
C ARG A 22 -6.60 2.32 -5.96
N LYS A 23 -7.09 2.99 -4.92
CA LYS A 23 -7.86 4.23 -5.03
C LYS A 23 -6.99 5.48 -5.05
N LYS A 24 -5.70 5.38 -4.72
CA LYS A 24 -4.78 6.51 -4.89
C LYS A 24 -4.49 6.67 -6.39
N GLU A 25 -4.46 7.90 -6.84
CA GLU A 25 -4.09 8.26 -8.20
C GLU A 25 -2.63 7.85 -8.49
N ASP A 26 -2.38 7.35 -9.70
CA ASP A 26 -1.08 6.80 -10.08
C ASP A 26 0.06 7.81 -9.92
N HIS A 27 -0.20 9.09 -10.21
CA HIS A 27 0.78 10.17 -10.05
C HIS A 27 1.17 10.39 -8.58
N GLN A 28 0.20 10.38 -7.66
CA GLN A 28 0.48 10.57 -6.22
C GLN A 28 1.31 9.43 -5.66
N ARG A 29 1.05 8.20 -6.14
CA ARG A 29 1.82 7.02 -5.74
C ARG A 29 3.27 7.10 -6.22
N ILE A 30 3.50 7.54 -7.45
CA ILE A 30 4.84 7.71 -8.01
C ILE A 30 5.62 8.81 -7.26
N GLU A 31 4.97 9.94 -6.94
CA GLU A 31 5.60 11.01 -6.16
C GLU A 31 5.94 10.56 -4.73
N GLU A 32 5.00 9.90 -4.03
CA GLU A 32 5.25 9.34 -2.69
C GLU A 32 6.41 8.33 -2.72
N GLU A 33 6.47 7.47 -3.73
CA GLU A 33 7.50 6.44 -3.86
C GLU A 33 8.88 7.04 -4.17
N ALA A 34 8.96 8.09 -5.01
CA ALA A 34 10.19 8.82 -5.27
C ALA A 34 10.75 9.50 -4.01
N VAL A 35 9.88 10.11 -3.19
CA VAL A 35 10.26 10.73 -1.92
C VAL A 35 10.73 9.68 -0.92
N ILE A 36 10.03 8.55 -0.81
CA ILE A 36 10.42 7.45 0.06
C ILE A 36 11.77 6.87 -0.37
N GLN A 37 12.01 6.72 -1.68
CA GLN A 37 13.28 6.22 -2.20
C GLN A 37 14.42 7.17 -1.84
N LEU A 38 14.24 8.48 -2.03
CA LEU A 38 15.21 9.49 -1.61
C LEU A 38 15.56 9.38 -0.12
N TYR A 39 14.56 9.18 0.74
CA TYR A 39 14.80 9.01 2.18
C TYR A 39 15.48 7.68 2.50
N LYS A 40 15.13 6.58 1.82
CA LYS A 40 15.81 5.29 2.01
C LYS A 40 17.28 5.36 1.61
N ASP A 41 17.57 6.03 0.50
CA ASP A 41 18.94 6.25 0.03
C ASP A 41 19.72 7.11 1.02
N ALA A 42 19.12 8.19 1.53
CA ALA A 42 19.71 9.05 2.55
C ALA A 42 19.96 8.32 3.89
N LEU A 43 19.14 7.31 4.22
CA LEU A 43 19.27 6.49 5.42
C LEU A 43 20.14 5.24 5.20
N GLY A 44 20.66 5.01 3.98
CA GLY A 44 21.48 3.84 3.65
C GLY A 44 20.70 2.51 3.69
N MET A 45 19.38 2.56 3.49
CA MET A 45 18.48 1.40 3.46
C MET A 45 18.33 0.83 2.03
N THR A 46 19.45 0.67 1.32
CA THR A 46 19.53 0.12 -0.04
C THR A 46 19.42 -1.40 -0.07
#